data_AF-A0A8H7GRY5-F1
#
_entry.id   AF-A0A8H7GRY5-F1
#
_cell.length_a   1.000
_cell.length_b   1.000
_cell.length_c   1.000
_cell.angle_alpha   90.00
_cell.angle_beta   90.00
_cell.angle_gamma   90.00
#
_symmetry.space_group_name_H-M   'P 1'
#
loop_
_entity.id
_entity.type
_entity.pdbx_description
1 polymer ?
#
loop_
_entity_poly.entity_id
_entity_poly.type
_entity_poly.pdbx_seq_one_letter_code
_entity_poly.pdbx_strand_id
1 'polypeptide(L)'
;MPPARLLNSATSIPHVSHFLADTLVPKCTSCGITLQKTAPENAGFYIEPKPPSVEAKAAKAIKSADKVFSEHFSSLSDEDKALLLNGAEPDMIPTINAAKHKAKSVPASEKEGRQCLRCRNAYHRSAFDASEYQVETVGQVMDRIPANGKLIYVVSLVDFPMSLDESVFRHRSAKSMQFVITKTDLFFQTNNLASRYGLQFFQDYMFRKYGVPRNQVFVVSGKSDWNTDTFLDHVKDNSFFIGSVNSGKSTLLQLVAQIAKKQRDKLPNARRERAKQKQQDGIILNARTYAAARERLKMWAKSKAENGPGASFMPGFTRGVIPLEISKAITVYDVPGFSCESAAHLYDFLSADSIKQLQKGALFHKTGTYLSKYVTAKEGQVVTVGGFFSCKCPAGVCSRCET
;
A
#
# COMPACT_ATOMS: atom_id res chain seq x y z
N MET A 1 -44.44 -4.65 -48.47
CA MET A 1 -43.26 -3.87 -48.02
C MET A 1 -42.80 -4.42 -46.69
N PRO A 2 -41.60 -5.01 -46.60
CA PRO A 2 -41.09 -5.63 -45.38
C PRO A 2 -40.43 -4.59 -44.46
N PRO A 3 -40.38 -4.80 -43.13
CA PRO A 3 -39.76 -3.86 -42.21
C PRO A 3 -38.23 -4.01 -42.22
N ALA A 4 -37.56 -2.86 -42.14
CA ALA A 4 -36.13 -2.70 -42.16
C ALA A 4 -35.45 -3.41 -40.97
N ARG A 5 -34.41 -4.20 -41.27
CA ARG A 5 -33.45 -4.73 -40.30
C ARG A 5 -32.58 -3.59 -39.78
N LEU A 6 -32.75 -3.20 -38.51
CA LEU A 6 -31.77 -2.40 -37.79
C LEU A 6 -30.61 -3.31 -37.37
N LEU A 7 -29.49 -3.18 -38.06
CA LEU A 7 -28.19 -3.72 -37.69
C LEU A 7 -27.68 -2.98 -36.44
N ASN A 8 -27.90 -3.55 -35.26
CA ASN A 8 -27.14 -3.17 -34.06
C ASN A 8 -25.75 -3.81 -34.16
N SER A 9 -24.82 -3.13 -34.81
CA SER A 9 -23.39 -3.40 -34.65
C SER A 9 -22.95 -2.87 -33.29
N ALA A 10 -23.07 -3.70 -32.26
CA ALA A 10 -22.37 -3.49 -31.00
C ALA A 10 -20.87 -3.61 -31.27
N THR A 11 -20.21 -2.48 -31.49
CA THR A 11 -18.75 -2.38 -31.53
C THR A 11 -18.21 -2.69 -30.14
N SER A 12 -17.84 -3.95 -29.94
CA SER A 12 -16.99 -4.39 -28.83
C SER A 12 -15.68 -3.60 -28.89
N ILE A 13 -15.49 -2.68 -27.95
CA ILE A 13 -14.22 -1.95 -27.81
C ILE A 13 -13.18 -2.98 -27.31
N PRO A 14 -12.08 -3.22 -28.03
CA PRO A 14 -11.07 -4.18 -27.64
C PRO A 14 -10.27 -3.65 -26.44
N HIS A 15 -10.11 -4.52 -25.43
CA HIS A 15 -9.45 -4.32 -24.13
C HIS A 15 -7.98 -3.84 -24.16
N VAL A 16 -7.41 -3.62 -25.35
CA VAL A 16 -6.02 -3.20 -25.60
C VAL A 16 -5.88 -1.66 -25.53
N SER A 17 -6.97 -0.90 -25.65
CA SER A 17 -6.94 0.57 -25.74
C SER A 17 -6.61 1.30 -24.43
N HIS A 18 -6.91 0.73 -23.26
CA HIS A 18 -6.70 1.42 -21.99
C HIS A 18 -5.21 1.61 -21.64
N PHE A 19 -4.35 0.64 -21.92
CA PHE A 19 -2.91 0.73 -21.61
C PHE A 19 -2.15 1.68 -22.55
N LEU A 20 -2.56 1.77 -23.81
CA LEU A 20 -1.99 2.72 -24.76
C LEU A 20 -2.45 4.16 -24.47
N ALA A 21 -3.70 4.34 -24.06
CA ALA A 21 -4.20 5.65 -23.63
C ALA A 21 -3.53 6.11 -22.31
N ASP A 22 -3.31 5.19 -21.38
CA ASP A 22 -2.65 5.46 -20.10
C ASP A 22 -1.15 5.76 -20.23
N THR A 23 -0.51 5.34 -21.32
CA THR A 23 0.89 5.69 -21.63
C THR A 23 1.03 7.04 -22.33
N LEU A 24 -0.03 7.56 -22.98
CA LEU A 24 -0.01 8.85 -23.68
C LEU A 24 -0.09 10.06 -22.73
N VAL A 25 -0.81 9.95 -21.61
CA VAL A 25 -0.91 11.02 -20.61
C VAL A 25 -0.21 10.58 -19.32
N PRO A 26 0.84 11.28 -18.87
CA PRO A 26 1.58 10.86 -17.68
C PRO A 26 0.66 10.91 -16.46
N LYS A 27 0.49 9.78 -15.77
CA LYS A 27 -0.28 9.69 -14.52
C LYS A 27 0.65 9.58 -13.31
N CYS A 28 0.18 10.06 -12.16
CA CYS A 28 0.85 9.89 -10.89
C CYS A 28 0.82 8.43 -10.47
N THR A 29 1.98 7.82 -10.25
CA THR A 29 2.05 6.42 -9.80
C THR A 29 1.42 6.20 -8.42
N SER A 30 1.38 7.24 -7.58
CA SER A 30 0.85 7.13 -6.23
C SER A 30 -0.69 7.21 -6.17
N CYS A 31 -1.31 8.15 -6.89
CA CYS A 31 -2.75 8.42 -6.78
C CYS A 31 -3.56 8.25 -8.06
N GLY A 32 -2.92 7.98 -9.20
CA GLY A 32 -3.59 7.74 -10.49
C GLY A 32 -4.10 8.99 -11.21
N ILE A 33 -3.90 10.20 -10.66
CA ILE A 33 -4.32 11.44 -11.32
C ILE A 33 -3.41 11.77 -12.52
N THR A 34 -3.95 12.42 -13.55
CA THR A 34 -3.18 12.97 -14.66
C THR A 34 -2.23 14.08 -14.18
N LEU A 35 -0.98 14.02 -14.62
CA LEU A 35 0.06 14.96 -14.24
C LEU A 35 0.04 16.20 -15.12
N GLN A 36 0.25 17.36 -14.51
CA GLN A 36 0.33 18.65 -15.19
C GLN A 36 1.52 19.49 -14.72
N LYS A 37 1.92 20.47 -15.54
CA LYS A 37 3.04 21.39 -15.27
C LYS A 37 2.63 22.86 -15.24
N THR A 38 1.41 23.18 -15.66
CA THR A 38 0.97 24.54 -15.97
C THR A 38 0.40 25.27 -14.75
N ALA A 39 -0.34 24.57 -13.88
CA ALA A 39 -0.98 25.17 -12.71
C ALA A 39 -0.49 24.50 -11.40
N PRO A 40 0.34 25.19 -10.58
CA PRO A 40 0.83 24.69 -9.29
C PRO A 40 -0.28 24.39 -8.28
N GLU A 41 -1.34 25.20 -8.30
CA GLU A 41 -2.49 25.13 -7.39
C GLU A 41 -3.41 23.93 -7.70
N ASN A 42 -3.36 23.42 -8.94
CA ASN A 42 -4.29 22.39 -9.39
C ASN A 42 -3.74 20.97 -9.15
N ALA A 43 -4.66 20.04 -8.90
CA ALA A 43 -4.32 18.65 -8.64
C ALA A 43 -3.52 18.02 -9.80
N GLY A 44 -2.50 17.25 -9.46
CA GLY A 44 -1.64 16.60 -10.46
C GLY A 44 -0.40 17.42 -10.85
N PHE A 45 -0.18 18.60 -10.27
CA PHE A 45 1.07 19.32 -10.49
C PHE A 45 2.30 18.49 -10.10
N TYR A 46 3.30 18.43 -10.97
CA TYR A 46 4.58 17.78 -10.68
C TYR A 46 5.75 18.60 -11.20
N ILE A 47 6.88 18.44 -10.51
CA ILE A 47 8.15 19.05 -10.87
C ILE A 47 9.00 17.96 -11.50
N GLU A 48 9.36 18.14 -12.77
CA GLU A 48 10.30 17.23 -13.41
C GLU A 48 11.65 17.29 -12.70
N PRO A 49 12.22 16.14 -12.31
CA PRO A 49 13.56 16.12 -11.76
C PRO A 49 14.51 16.65 -12.83
N LYS A 50 15.13 17.81 -12.55
CA LYS A 50 16.22 18.30 -13.39
C LYS A 50 17.29 17.21 -13.46
N PRO A 51 17.80 16.84 -14.65
CA PRO A 51 18.91 15.89 -14.73
C PRO A 51 20.01 16.41 -13.82
N PRO A 52 20.55 15.60 -12.90
CA PRO A 52 21.60 16.05 -12.03
C PRO A 52 22.76 16.54 -12.90
N SER A 53 23.25 17.77 -12.67
CA SER A 53 24.55 18.15 -13.22
C SER A 53 25.58 17.12 -12.77
N VAL A 54 26.58 16.87 -13.61
CA VAL A 54 27.64 15.87 -13.34
C VAL A 54 28.29 16.12 -11.97
N GLU A 55 28.37 17.37 -11.56
CA GLU A 55 28.86 17.85 -10.27
C GLU A 55 27.96 17.46 -9.08
N ALA A 56 26.63 17.52 -9.25
CA ALA A 56 25.68 17.19 -8.18
C ALA A 56 25.62 15.68 -7.86
N LYS A 57 25.91 14.80 -8.83
CA LYS A 57 26.04 13.35 -8.61
C LYS A 57 27.29 13.00 -7.82
N ALA A 58 28.40 13.68 -8.07
CA ALA A 58 29.62 13.51 -7.29
C ALA A 58 29.41 13.98 -5.83
N ALA A 59 28.75 15.12 -5.62
CA ALA A 59 28.49 15.65 -4.28
C ALA A 59 27.52 14.80 -3.43
N LYS A 60 26.51 14.16 -4.04
CA LYS A 60 25.54 13.29 -3.32
C LYS A 60 26.07 11.89 -2.98
N ALA A 61 27.12 11.44 -3.66
CA ALA A 61 27.71 10.12 -3.44
C ALA A 61 28.76 10.12 -2.31
N ILE A 62 29.28 11.28 -1.95
CA ILE A 62 30.29 11.43 -0.89
C ILE A 62 29.54 11.59 0.44
N LYS A 63 29.59 10.57 1.32
CA LYS A 63 29.08 10.71 2.68
C LYS A 63 29.99 11.69 3.43
N SER A 64 29.45 12.43 4.40
CA SER A 64 30.26 13.31 5.26
C SER A 64 31.42 12.55 5.92
N ALA A 65 31.19 11.28 6.28
CA ALA A 65 32.22 10.38 6.80
C ALA A 65 33.36 10.12 5.81
N ASP A 66 33.09 10.06 4.50
CA ASP A 66 34.11 9.84 3.48
C ASP A 66 34.99 11.09 3.29
N LYS A 67 34.43 12.29 3.51
CA LYS A 67 35.21 13.56 3.52
C LYS A 67 36.17 13.59 4.71
N VAL A 68 35.64 13.36 5.91
CA VAL A 68 36.44 13.32 7.15
C VAL A 68 37.53 12.26 7.06
N PHE A 69 37.20 11.08 6.51
CA PHE A 69 38.20 10.04 6.25
C PHE A 69 39.27 10.52 5.28
N SER A 70 38.91 11.13 4.15
CA SER A 70 39.89 11.61 3.17
C SER A 70 40.79 12.73 3.71
N GLU A 71 40.24 13.65 4.51
CA GLU A 71 40.99 14.73 5.15
C GLU A 71 42.02 14.15 6.13
N HIS A 72 41.59 13.28 7.05
CA HIS A 72 42.51 12.66 8.00
C HIS A 72 43.51 11.71 7.33
N PHE A 73 43.08 10.93 6.34
CA PHE A 73 43.96 10.02 5.61
C PHE A 73 45.02 10.77 4.80
N SER A 74 44.70 11.94 4.24
CA SER A 74 45.66 12.79 3.55
C SER A 74 46.68 13.44 4.49
N SER A 75 46.30 13.66 5.77
CA SER A 75 47.15 14.29 6.79
C SER A 75 48.13 13.34 7.48
N LEU A 76 48.05 12.03 7.24
CA LEU A 76 48.96 11.03 7.83
C LEU A 76 50.31 11.00 7.10
N SER A 77 51.37 10.63 7.82
CA SER A 77 52.67 10.32 7.21
C SER A 77 52.60 9.02 6.41
N ASP A 78 53.57 8.81 5.52
CA ASP A 78 53.55 7.66 4.63
C ASP A 78 53.83 6.34 5.38
N GLU A 79 54.55 6.41 6.51
CA GLU A 79 54.74 5.29 7.44
C GLU A 79 53.41 4.86 8.10
N ASP A 80 52.60 5.81 8.55
CA ASP A 80 51.31 5.54 9.20
C ASP A 80 50.27 5.02 8.21
N LYS A 81 50.29 5.53 6.96
CA LYS A 81 49.46 5.00 5.88
C LYS A 81 49.81 3.55 5.57
N ALA A 82 51.09 3.19 5.52
CA ALA A 82 51.54 1.84 5.28
C ALA A 82 51.12 0.87 6.41
N LEU A 83 51.11 1.35 7.65
CA LEU A 83 50.69 0.61 8.83
C LEU A 83 49.17 0.36 8.84
N LEU A 84 48.35 1.34 8.43
CA LEU A 84 46.90 1.20 8.29
C LEU A 84 46.49 0.28 7.13
N LEU A 85 47.30 0.23 6.08
CA LEU A 85 47.03 -0.58 4.89
C LEU A 85 47.56 -2.02 5.01
N ASN A 86 48.26 -2.39 6.09
CA ASN A 86 48.84 -3.73 6.31
C ASN A 86 49.56 -4.28 5.06
N GLY A 87 50.32 -3.42 4.36
CA GLY A 87 51.06 -3.81 3.15
C GLY A 87 50.23 -3.89 1.86
N ALA A 88 48.97 -3.42 1.84
CA ALA A 88 48.22 -3.23 0.61
C ALA A 88 48.67 -1.96 -0.13
N GLU A 89 48.89 -2.07 -1.44
CA GLU A 89 49.21 -0.95 -2.33
C GLU A 89 48.12 0.16 -2.23
N PRO A 90 48.49 1.45 -2.18
CA PRO A 90 47.55 2.57 -2.05
C PRO A 90 46.56 2.67 -3.22
N ASP A 91 46.87 2.06 -4.37
CA ASP A 91 45.99 1.96 -5.55
C ASP A 91 44.82 0.98 -5.38
N MET A 92 44.80 0.14 -4.33
CA MET A 92 43.66 -0.73 -4.01
C MET A 92 42.59 -0.04 -3.15
N ILE A 93 42.85 1.19 -2.68
CA ILE A 93 41.84 2.01 -2.02
C ILE A 93 40.88 2.50 -3.11
N PRO A 94 39.55 2.32 -2.98
CA PRO A 94 38.60 2.82 -3.95
C PRO A 94 38.60 4.35 -3.88
N THR A 95 39.54 4.98 -4.58
CA THR A 95 39.52 6.42 -4.83
C THR A 95 38.26 6.73 -5.62
N ILE A 96 37.77 7.95 -5.40
CA ILE A 96 36.59 8.58 -6.00
C ILE A 96 36.52 8.41 -7.53
N ASN A 97 37.64 8.08 -8.20
CA ASN A 97 37.75 7.84 -9.63
C ASN A 97 37.22 6.48 -10.12
N ALA A 98 37.13 5.43 -9.28
CA ALA A 98 36.53 4.15 -9.68
C ALA A 98 35.02 4.24 -9.96
N ALA A 99 34.36 5.29 -9.44
CA ALA A 99 32.95 5.58 -9.72
C ALA A 99 32.72 6.17 -11.13
N LYS A 100 33.75 6.68 -11.83
CA LYS A 100 33.60 7.24 -13.18
C LYS A 100 33.39 6.16 -14.26
N HIS A 101 33.96 4.97 -14.10
CA HIS A 101 33.91 3.93 -15.14
C HIS A 101 32.64 3.06 -15.16
N LYS A 102 31.73 3.18 -14.18
CA LYS A 102 30.42 2.47 -14.16
C LYS A 102 29.22 3.34 -14.54
N ALA A 103 29.44 4.55 -15.07
CA ALA A 103 28.38 5.49 -15.44
C ALA A 103 27.80 5.32 -16.85
N LYS A 104 28.09 4.22 -17.57
CA LYS A 104 27.30 3.79 -18.74
C LYS A 104 26.15 2.88 -18.28
N SER A 105 25.22 3.44 -17.52
CA SER A 105 23.90 2.85 -17.36
C SER A 105 22.85 3.91 -17.68
N VAL A 106 21.90 3.51 -18.51
CA VAL A 106 20.72 4.25 -18.96
C VAL A 106 20.18 5.18 -17.86
N PRO A 107 19.83 6.44 -18.17
CA PRO A 107 19.41 7.41 -17.16
C PRO A 107 18.29 6.86 -16.27
N ALA A 108 18.57 6.77 -14.98
CA ALA A 108 17.64 6.29 -13.95
C ALA A 108 16.31 7.08 -13.87
N SER A 109 16.22 8.23 -14.54
CA SER A 109 15.04 9.10 -14.55
C SER A 109 13.82 8.53 -15.28
N GLU A 110 14.00 7.52 -16.14
CA GLU A 110 12.86 6.86 -16.82
C GLU A 110 12.25 5.72 -16.01
N LYS A 111 12.97 5.17 -15.01
CA LYS A 111 12.50 4.06 -14.18
C LYS A 111 11.89 4.49 -12.84
N GLU A 112 12.09 5.74 -12.43
CA GLU A 112 11.46 6.28 -11.24
C GLU A 112 10.07 6.83 -11.60
N GLY A 113 9.02 6.17 -11.10
CA GLY A 113 7.63 6.57 -11.33
C GLY A 113 7.40 8.04 -10.96
N ARG A 114 6.72 8.78 -11.84
CA ARG A 114 6.42 10.21 -11.63
C ARG A 114 5.35 10.37 -10.55
N GLN A 115 5.64 11.18 -9.54
CA GLN A 115 4.72 11.50 -8.44
C GLN A 115 4.34 12.98 -8.47
N CYS A 116 3.06 13.29 -8.25
CA CYS A 116 2.63 14.68 -8.05
C CYS A 116 3.13 15.24 -6.72
N LEU A 117 3.26 16.57 -6.63
CA LEU A 117 3.77 17.27 -5.46
C LEU A 117 2.93 16.94 -4.21
N ARG A 118 1.60 16.84 -4.35
CA ARG A 118 0.68 16.41 -3.30
C ARG A 118 1.06 15.06 -2.70
N CYS A 119 1.24 14.03 -3.54
CA CYS A 119 1.59 12.69 -3.07
C CYS A 119 2.98 12.65 -2.44
N ARG A 120 3.93 13.41 -3.00
CA ARG A 120 5.28 13.51 -2.47
C ARG A 120 5.31 14.20 -1.10
N ASN A 121 4.55 15.28 -0.93
CA ASN A 121 4.43 16.00 0.34
C ASN A 121 3.72 15.17 1.40
N ALA A 122 2.61 14.52 1.03
CA ALA A 122 1.90 13.58 1.89
C ALA A 122 2.82 12.46 2.40
N TYR A 123 3.61 11.86 1.49
CA TYR A 123 4.47 10.74 1.82
C TYR A 123 5.71 11.13 2.64
N HIS A 124 6.39 12.23 2.29
CA HIS A 124 7.67 12.60 2.91
C HIS A 124 7.57 13.66 4.01
N ARG A 125 6.63 14.60 3.90
CA ARG A 125 6.49 15.74 4.82
C ARG A 125 5.33 15.58 5.78
N SER A 126 4.45 14.60 5.57
CA SER A 126 3.19 14.43 6.35
C SER A 126 2.36 15.73 6.44
N ALA A 127 2.57 16.66 5.51
CA ALA A 127 1.88 17.95 5.47
C ALA A 127 0.71 17.85 4.49
N PHE A 128 -0.48 18.26 4.93
CA PHE A 128 -1.67 18.16 4.11
C PHE A 128 -2.73 19.19 4.45
N ASP A 129 -3.42 19.62 3.40
CA ASP A 129 -4.65 20.39 3.48
C ASP A 129 -5.85 19.44 3.29
N ALA A 130 -6.79 19.43 4.23
CA ALA A 130 -7.98 18.58 4.19
C ALA A 130 -8.86 18.86 2.96
N SER A 131 -8.85 20.10 2.47
CA SER A 131 -9.59 20.52 1.26
C SER A 131 -9.16 19.74 0.02
N GLU A 132 -7.89 19.31 -0.06
CA GLU A 132 -7.33 18.55 -1.16
C GLU A 132 -7.62 17.04 -1.08
N TYR A 133 -8.34 16.54 -0.07
CA TYR A 133 -8.62 15.12 0.11
C TYR A 133 -10.11 14.81 0.20
N GLN A 134 -10.91 15.51 -0.60
CA GLN A 134 -12.32 15.18 -0.78
C GLN A 134 -12.49 13.72 -1.19
N VAL A 135 -13.37 13.05 -0.47
CA VAL A 135 -13.70 11.64 -0.67
C VAL A 135 -14.90 11.57 -1.62
N GLU A 136 -14.84 10.65 -2.58
CA GLU A 136 -15.91 10.44 -3.55
C GLU A 136 -17.06 9.66 -2.92
N THR A 137 -18.29 9.89 -3.41
CA THR A 137 -19.47 9.12 -3.00
C THR A 137 -19.47 7.74 -3.65
N VAL A 138 -20.23 6.80 -3.08
CA VAL A 138 -20.36 5.44 -3.62
C VAL A 138 -20.84 5.44 -5.07
N GLY A 139 -21.83 6.27 -5.42
CA GLY A 139 -22.36 6.36 -6.79
C GLY A 139 -21.27 6.75 -7.79
N GLN A 140 -20.53 7.83 -7.52
CA GLN A 140 -19.43 8.31 -8.37
C GLN A 140 -18.34 7.25 -8.60
N VAL A 141 -18.03 6.47 -7.56
CA VAL A 141 -17.05 5.40 -7.64
C VAL A 141 -17.57 4.23 -8.49
N MET A 142 -18.84 3.86 -8.29
CA MET A 142 -19.47 2.74 -9.00
C MET A 142 -19.68 3.03 -10.50
N ASP A 143 -19.94 4.29 -10.87
CA ASP A 143 -20.10 4.72 -12.27
C ASP A 143 -18.81 4.54 -13.10
N ARG A 144 -17.64 4.59 -12.44
CA ARG A 144 -16.35 4.36 -13.10
C ARG A 144 -16.06 2.89 -13.38
N ILE A 145 -16.82 1.97 -12.79
CA ILE A 145 -16.57 0.53 -12.87
C ILE A 145 -17.49 -0.07 -13.94
N PRO A 146 -16.95 -0.82 -14.93
CA PRO A 146 -17.76 -1.40 -15.98
C PRO A 146 -18.72 -2.47 -15.46
N ALA A 147 -19.82 -2.69 -16.19
CA ALA A 147 -20.89 -3.65 -15.88
C ALA A 147 -20.39 -5.08 -15.61
N ASN A 148 -19.36 -5.50 -16.34
CA ASN A 148 -18.78 -6.83 -16.34
C ASN A 148 -17.59 -7.00 -15.37
N GLY A 149 -17.20 -5.93 -14.65
CA GLY A 149 -16.09 -5.97 -13.71
C GLY A 149 -16.42 -6.80 -12.47
N LYS A 150 -15.50 -7.67 -12.05
CA LYS A 150 -15.64 -8.43 -10.80
C LYS A 150 -15.26 -7.52 -9.64
N LEU A 151 -16.05 -7.54 -8.56
CA LEU A 151 -15.79 -6.68 -7.41
C LEU A 151 -15.17 -7.43 -6.26
N ILE A 152 -14.13 -6.84 -5.69
CA ILE A 152 -13.51 -7.25 -4.45
C ILE A 152 -13.71 -6.11 -3.45
N TYR A 153 -14.58 -6.32 -2.47
CA TYR A 153 -14.86 -5.37 -1.41
C TYR A 153 -13.89 -5.57 -0.25
N VAL A 154 -13.03 -4.58 -0.03
CA VAL A 154 -12.05 -4.55 1.04
C VAL A 154 -12.63 -3.84 2.27
N VAL A 155 -12.63 -4.53 3.40
CA VAL A 155 -13.24 -4.09 4.65
C VAL A 155 -12.17 -4.04 5.75
N SER A 156 -12.10 -2.93 6.47
CA SER A 156 -11.21 -2.77 7.63
C SER A 156 -11.79 -3.51 8.83
N LEU A 157 -11.03 -4.41 9.48
CA LEU A 157 -11.50 -5.07 10.70
C LEU A 157 -11.80 -4.08 11.84
N VAL A 158 -11.02 -3.01 11.93
CA VAL A 158 -11.17 -1.98 13.00
C VAL A 158 -12.51 -1.28 12.91
N ASP A 159 -13.02 -1.11 11.69
CA ASP A 159 -14.25 -0.39 11.40
C ASP A 159 -15.38 -1.36 11.03
N PHE A 160 -15.23 -2.66 11.33
CA PHE A 160 -16.25 -3.66 11.03
C PHE A 160 -17.31 -3.65 12.13
N PRO A 161 -18.62 -3.66 11.81
CA PRO A 161 -19.23 -3.75 10.48
C PRO A 161 -19.53 -2.40 9.81
N MET A 162 -19.20 -1.26 10.42
CA MET A 162 -19.55 0.09 9.94
C MET A 162 -18.94 0.46 8.57
N SER A 163 -17.83 -0.16 8.19
CA SER A 163 -17.18 0.02 6.88
C SER A 163 -17.88 -0.70 5.72
N LEU A 164 -18.91 -1.49 6.00
CA LEU A 164 -19.81 -2.05 5.00
C LEU A 164 -20.92 -1.05 4.69
N ASP A 165 -20.91 -0.54 3.47
CA ASP A 165 -21.94 0.39 2.99
C ASP A 165 -22.93 -0.34 2.09
N GLU A 166 -24.20 -0.38 2.53
CA GLU A 166 -25.28 -1.08 1.82
C GLU A 166 -25.67 -0.38 0.51
N SER A 167 -25.29 0.89 0.33
CA SER A 167 -25.48 1.61 -0.95
C SER A 167 -24.70 0.96 -2.10
N VAL A 168 -23.60 0.26 -1.82
CA VAL A 168 -22.85 -0.52 -2.81
C VAL A 168 -23.69 -1.69 -3.33
N PHE A 169 -24.48 -2.32 -2.45
CA PHE A 169 -25.31 -3.47 -2.81
C PHE A 169 -26.49 -3.11 -3.71
N ARG A 170 -26.86 -1.83 -3.79
CA ARG A 170 -27.86 -1.31 -4.74
C ARG A 170 -27.36 -1.38 -6.19
N HIS A 171 -26.04 -1.24 -6.38
CA HIS A 171 -25.43 -1.24 -7.71
C HIS A 171 -25.00 -2.65 -8.15
N ARG A 172 -24.59 -3.50 -7.20
CA ARG A 172 -24.15 -4.88 -7.46
C ARG A 172 -24.63 -5.82 -6.36
N SER A 173 -25.11 -7.01 -6.75
CA SER A 173 -25.54 -8.01 -5.77
C SER A 173 -24.37 -8.50 -4.92
N ALA A 174 -24.52 -8.47 -3.60
CA ALA A 174 -23.51 -8.95 -2.65
C ALA A 174 -23.05 -10.39 -2.92
N LYS A 175 -23.93 -11.27 -3.45
CA LYS A 175 -23.62 -12.68 -3.78
C LYS A 175 -22.61 -12.85 -4.93
N SER A 176 -22.41 -11.80 -5.71
CA SER A 176 -21.51 -11.79 -6.87
C SER A 176 -20.12 -11.23 -6.52
N MET A 177 -19.96 -10.73 -5.29
CA MET A 177 -18.80 -9.97 -4.84
C MET A 177 -17.92 -10.80 -3.90
N GLN A 178 -16.61 -10.60 -3.97
CA GLN A 178 -15.69 -11.16 -2.97
C GLN A 178 -15.47 -10.13 -1.86
N PHE A 179 -15.40 -10.58 -0.62
CA PHE A 179 -15.14 -9.73 0.55
C PHE A 179 -13.80 -10.09 1.18
N VAL A 180 -12.98 -9.07 1.44
CA VAL A 180 -11.66 -9.23 2.04
C VAL A 180 -11.59 -8.39 3.29
N ILE A 181 -11.51 -9.05 4.44
CA ILE A 181 -11.32 -8.41 5.74
C ILE A 181 -9.82 -8.19 5.97
N THR A 182 -9.41 -6.94 6.12
CA THR A 182 -8.03 -6.51 6.30
C THR A 182 -7.74 -6.04 7.72
N LYS A 183 -6.46 -5.73 8.02
CA LYS A 183 -5.98 -5.27 9.34
C LYS A 183 -6.24 -6.27 10.47
N THR A 184 -6.26 -7.55 10.14
CA THR A 184 -6.55 -8.65 11.07
C THR A 184 -5.40 -8.88 12.07
N ASP A 185 -4.20 -8.38 11.73
CA ASP A 185 -3.02 -8.31 12.60
C ASP A 185 -3.20 -7.42 13.84
N LEU A 186 -4.13 -6.48 13.80
CA LEU A 186 -4.42 -5.62 14.96
C LEU A 186 -5.16 -6.40 16.04
N PHE A 187 -6.09 -7.26 15.64
CA PHE A 187 -6.95 -8.01 16.56
C PHE A 187 -6.37 -9.37 16.94
N PHE A 188 -5.88 -10.13 15.97
CA PHE A 188 -5.34 -11.47 16.20
C PHE A 188 -3.81 -11.45 16.34
N GLN A 189 -3.29 -12.22 17.29
CA GLN A 189 -1.84 -12.35 17.48
C GLN A 189 -1.17 -13.21 16.42
N THR A 190 -1.88 -14.22 15.89
CA THR A 190 -1.33 -15.19 14.95
C THR A 190 -2.30 -15.46 13.80
N ASN A 191 -1.75 -15.85 12.64
CA ASN A 191 -2.55 -16.21 11.46
C ASN A 191 -3.50 -17.41 11.73
N ASN A 192 -3.07 -18.37 12.56
CA ASN A 192 -3.90 -19.53 12.89
C ASN A 192 -5.19 -19.13 13.60
N LEU A 193 -5.13 -18.17 14.53
CA LEU A 193 -6.31 -17.66 15.23
C LEU A 193 -7.23 -16.87 14.27
N ALA A 194 -6.65 -16.02 13.43
CA ALA A 194 -7.39 -15.26 12.43
C ALA A 194 -8.11 -16.19 11.42
N SER A 195 -7.44 -17.26 11.00
CA SER A 195 -7.96 -18.22 10.04
C SER A 195 -9.00 -19.16 10.63
N ARG A 196 -8.85 -19.57 11.90
CA ARG A 196 -9.79 -20.50 12.55
C ARG A 196 -11.03 -19.79 13.07
N TYR A 197 -10.84 -18.73 13.87
CA TYR A 197 -11.93 -18.04 14.54
C TYR A 197 -12.44 -16.84 13.74
N GLY A 198 -11.52 -16.01 13.23
CA GLY A 198 -11.87 -14.83 12.45
C GLY A 198 -12.64 -15.19 11.18
N LEU A 199 -12.08 -16.09 10.35
CA LEU A 199 -12.71 -16.50 9.09
C LEU A 199 -14.11 -17.06 9.29
N GLN A 200 -14.28 -17.97 10.26
CA GLN A 200 -15.58 -18.57 10.56
C GLN A 200 -16.61 -17.50 10.96
N PHE A 201 -16.22 -16.58 11.84
CA PHE A 201 -17.08 -15.48 12.27
C PHE A 201 -17.53 -14.59 11.09
N PHE A 202 -16.59 -14.14 10.25
CA PHE A 202 -16.94 -13.27 9.11
C PHE A 202 -17.77 -14.01 8.05
N GLN A 203 -17.46 -15.28 7.79
CA GLN A 203 -18.24 -16.11 6.89
C GLN A 203 -19.69 -16.26 7.37
N ASP A 204 -19.88 -16.56 8.65
CA ASP A 204 -21.22 -16.70 9.23
C ASP A 204 -21.98 -15.38 9.29
N TYR A 205 -21.32 -14.28 9.67
CA TYR A 205 -21.93 -12.96 9.69
C TYR A 205 -22.39 -12.52 8.29
N MET A 206 -21.52 -12.63 7.28
CA MET A 206 -21.82 -12.21 5.92
C MET A 206 -22.87 -13.10 5.25
N PHE A 207 -22.85 -14.40 5.54
CA PHE A 207 -23.90 -15.32 5.08
C PHE A 207 -25.26 -14.99 5.69
N ARG A 208 -25.33 -14.78 7.02
CA ARG A 208 -26.60 -14.51 7.71
C ARG A 208 -27.18 -13.15 7.38
N LYS A 209 -26.34 -12.11 7.28
CA LYS A 209 -26.81 -10.72 7.08
C LYS A 209 -27.02 -10.36 5.62
N TYR A 210 -26.14 -10.83 4.73
CA TYR A 210 -26.12 -10.41 3.32
C TYR A 210 -26.28 -11.57 2.33
N GLY A 211 -26.41 -12.81 2.81
CA GLY A 211 -26.56 -13.99 1.95
C GLY A 211 -25.32 -14.32 1.12
N VAL A 212 -24.14 -13.83 1.53
CA VAL A 212 -22.88 -14.01 0.78
C VAL A 212 -22.36 -15.43 0.97
N PRO A 213 -22.00 -16.15 -0.11
CA PRO A 213 -21.35 -17.45 -0.02
C PRO A 213 -20.06 -17.42 0.82
N ARG A 214 -19.89 -18.41 1.71
CA ARG A 214 -18.73 -18.48 2.63
C ARG A 214 -17.38 -18.51 1.91
N ASN A 215 -17.31 -19.10 0.71
CA ASN A 215 -16.10 -19.17 -0.11
C ASN A 215 -15.70 -17.84 -0.77
N GLN A 216 -16.53 -16.80 -0.68
CA GLN A 216 -16.24 -15.46 -1.19
C GLN A 216 -15.70 -14.52 -0.10
N VAL A 217 -15.57 -14.99 1.14
CA VAL A 217 -15.08 -14.19 2.27
C VAL A 217 -13.67 -14.63 2.65
N PHE A 218 -12.74 -13.68 2.66
CA PHE A 218 -11.33 -13.89 2.98
C PHE A 218 -10.87 -12.99 4.12
N VAL A 219 -9.92 -13.49 4.91
CA VAL A 219 -9.33 -12.77 6.04
C VAL A 219 -7.84 -12.66 5.80
N VAL A 220 -7.35 -11.44 5.60
CA VAL A 220 -5.99 -11.17 5.14
C VAL A 220 -5.34 -10.07 5.99
N SER A 221 -4.02 -10.11 6.16
CA SER A 221 -3.26 -8.96 6.69
C SER A 221 -2.26 -8.45 5.66
N GLY A 222 -2.48 -7.22 5.18
CA GLY A 222 -1.58 -6.56 4.23
C GLY A 222 -0.19 -6.20 4.82
N LYS A 223 -0.06 -6.15 6.15
CA LYS A 223 1.22 -5.84 6.82
C LYS A 223 2.01 -7.09 7.16
N SER A 224 1.33 -8.11 7.67
CA SER A 224 1.96 -9.34 8.19
C SER A 224 2.00 -10.48 7.17
N ASP A 225 1.48 -10.26 5.96
CA ASP A 225 1.41 -11.25 4.87
C ASP A 225 0.68 -12.54 5.28
N TRP A 226 -0.53 -12.37 5.83
CA TRP A 226 -1.36 -13.49 6.29
C TRP A 226 -2.42 -13.84 5.25
N ASN A 227 -2.49 -15.12 4.86
CA ASN A 227 -3.48 -15.67 3.93
C ASN A 227 -3.54 -14.98 2.55
N THR A 228 -2.46 -14.31 2.15
CA THR A 228 -2.45 -13.61 0.87
C THR A 228 -2.25 -14.57 -0.31
N ASP A 229 -1.53 -15.68 -0.12
CA ASP A 229 -1.35 -16.72 -1.15
C ASP A 229 -2.70 -17.35 -1.52
N THR A 230 -3.48 -17.78 -0.51
CA THR A 230 -4.81 -18.36 -0.73
C THR A 230 -5.78 -17.36 -1.34
N PHE A 231 -5.67 -16.08 -0.98
CA PHE A 231 -6.45 -15.01 -1.61
C PHE A 231 -6.05 -14.82 -3.08
N LEU A 232 -4.76 -14.79 -3.40
CA LEU A 232 -4.24 -14.59 -4.76
C LEU A 232 -4.79 -15.62 -5.75
N ASP A 233 -4.91 -16.89 -5.33
CA ASP A 233 -5.49 -17.96 -6.16
C ASP A 233 -6.97 -17.72 -6.54
N HIS A 234 -7.68 -16.94 -5.75
CA HIS A 234 -9.10 -16.60 -5.98
C HIS A 234 -9.29 -15.27 -6.72
N VAL A 235 -8.21 -14.51 -6.94
CA VAL A 235 -8.24 -13.25 -7.70
C VAL A 235 -8.33 -13.56 -9.19
N LYS A 236 -9.45 -13.17 -9.80
CA LYS A 236 -9.68 -13.34 -11.23
C LYS A 236 -9.26 -12.09 -12.01
N ASP A 237 -9.10 -12.25 -13.32
CA ASP A 237 -8.91 -11.11 -14.22
C ASP A 237 -10.12 -10.15 -14.22
N ASN A 238 -9.83 -8.88 -14.47
CA ASN A 238 -10.75 -7.75 -14.46
C ASN A 238 -11.45 -7.57 -13.09
N SER A 239 -10.66 -7.65 -12.02
CA SER A 239 -11.12 -7.45 -10.64
C SER A 239 -10.87 -6.02 -10.17
N PHE A 240 -11.90 -5.36 -9.65
CA PHE A 240 -11.86 -3.99 -9.11
C PHE A 240 -11.93 -4.03 -7.59
N PHE A 241 -10.92 -3.43 -6.95
CA PHE A 241 -10.82 -3.34 -5.50
C PHE A 241 -11.55 -2.09 -5.03
N ILE A 242 -12.68 -2.29 -4.36
CA ILE A 242 -13.50 -1.23 -3.78
C ILE A 242 -13.52 -1.33 -2.26
N GLY A 243 -13.90 -0.26 -1.59
CA GLY A 243 -14.04 -0.24 -0.14
C GLY A 243 -13.82 1.15 0.43
N SER A 244 -14.19 1.31 1.69
CA SER A 244 -14.10 2.61 2.36
C SER A 244 -12.69 3.17 2.34
N VAL A 245 -12.57 4.48 2.52
CA VAL A 245 -11.27 5.12 2.71
C VAL A 245 -10.47 4.44 3.83
N ASN A 246 -9.16 4.28 3.62
CA ASN A 246 -8.24 3.65 4.57
C ASN A 246 -8.61 2.18 4.97
N SER A 247 -9.40 1.49 4.17
CA SER A 247 -9.63 0.03 4.29
C SER A 247 -8.40 -0.83 3.97
N GLY A 248 -7.29 -0.24 3.51
CA GLY A 248 -6.06 -0.96 3.21
C GLY A 248 -5.97 -1.54 1.80
N LYS A 249 -6.83 -1.11 0.86
CA LYS A 249 -6.84 -1.52 -0.57
C LYS A 249 -5.45 -1.45 -1.22
N SER A 250 -4.85 -0.26 -1.25
CA SER A 250 -3.55 -0.06 -1.91
C SER A 250 -2.42 -0.85 -1.24
N THR A 251 -2.48 -1.04 0.09
CA THR A 251 -1.52 -1.91 0.80
C THR A 251 -1.69 -3.39 0.44
N LEU A 252 -2.93 -3.87 0.33
CA LEU A 252 -3.25 -5.23 -0.10
C LEU A 252 -2.78 -5.47 -1.54
N LEU A 253 -3.08 -4.55 -2.45
CA LEU A 253 -2.67 -4.65 -3.86
C LEU A 253 -1.15 -4.69 -4.03
N GLN A 254 -0.41 -3.85 -3.31
CA GLN A 254 1.04 -3.91 -3.27
C GLN A 254 1.54 -5.30 -2.83
N LEU A 255 0.92 -5.86 -1.79
CA LEU A 255 1.32 -7.17 -1.27
C LEU A 255 1.03 -8.29 -2.28
N VAL A 256 -0.17 -8.30 -2.85
CA VAL A 256 -0.60 -9.27 -3.86
C VAL A 256 0.34 -9.25 -5.08
N ALA A 257 0.67 -8.06 -5.60
CA ALA A 257 1.59 -7.94 -6.73
C ALA A 257 3.01 -8.44 -6.41
N GLN A 258 3.49 -8.22 -5.18
CA GLN A 258 4.77 -8.74 -4.74
C GLN A 258 4.79 -10.25 -4.63
N ILE A 259 3.74 -10.86 -4.09
CA ILE A 259 3.63 -12.31 -3.96
C ILE A 259 3.56 -12.96 -5.33
N ALA A 260 2.77 -12.40 -6.25
CA ALA A 260 2.73 -12.87 -7.62
C ALA A 260 4.11 -12.77 -8.31
N LYS A 261 4.87 -11.69 -8.06
CA LYS A 261 6.26 -11.57 -8.53
C LYS A 261 7.17 -12.64 -7.91
N LYS A 262 7.06 -12.89 -6.60
CA LYS A 262 7.81 -13.97 -5.92
C LYS A 262 7.46 -15.34 -6.48
N GLN A 263 6.19 -15.64 -6.74
CA GLN A 263 5.75 -16.91 -7.32
C GLN A 263 6.31 -17.08 -8.74
N ARG A 264 6.28 -16.03 -9.57
CA ARG A 264 6.93 -16.00 -10.89
C ARG A 264 8.45 -16.21 -10.79
N ASP A 265 9.09 -15.65 -9.78
CA ASP A 265 10.53 -15.79 -9.55
C ASP A 265 10.91 -17.15 -8.95
N LYS A 266 9.95 -17.93 -8.42
CA LYS A 266 10.14 -19.32 -7.97
C LYS A 266 10.05 -20.34 -9.12
N LEU A 267 9.46 -19.98 -10.26
CA LEU A 267 9.42 -20.87 -11.43
C LEU A 267 10.85 -21.18 -11.90
N PRO A 268 11.18 -22.46 -12.15
CA PRO A 268 12.54 -22.88 -12.46
C PRO A 268 12.99 -22.23 -13.77
N ASN A 269 14.07 -21.46 -13.67
CA ASN A 269 14.67 -20.82 -14.82
C ASN A 269 16.17 -20.90 -14.63
N ALA A 270 16.83 -21.77 -15.41
CA ALA A 270 18.23 -22.18 -15.21
C ALA A 270 19.21 -20.99 -15.12
N ARG A 271 18.93 -19.89 -15.83
CA ARG A 271 19.74 -18.65 -15.78
C ARG A 271 19.60 -17.90 -14.45
N ARG A 272 18.41 -17.96 -13.83
CA ARG A 272 18.12 -17.30 -12.55
C ARG A 272 18.59 -18.13 -11.37
N GLU A 273 18.58 -19.46 -11.48
CA GLU A 273 19.14 -20.35 -10.47
C GLU A 273 20.65 -20.15 -10.31
N ARG A 274 21.39 -20.02 -11.41
CA ARG A 274 22.83 -19.66 -11.36
C ARG A 274 23.07 -18.29 -10.71
N ALA A 275 22.18 -17.32 -10.91
CA ALA A 275 22.29 -16.00 -10.28
C ALA A 275 21.94 -16.04 -8.77
N LYS A 276 20.93 -16.85 -8.39
CA LYS A 276 20.57 -17.10 -6.99
C LYS A 276 21.66 -17.87 -6.25
N GLN A 277 22.29 -18.86 -6.87
CA GLN A 277 23.46 -19.57 -6.31
C GLN A 277 24.59 -18.57 -6.02
N LYS A 278 24.99 -17.75 -7.00
CA LYS A 278 26.02 -16.70 -6.77
C LYS A 278 25.65 -15.72 -5.65
N GLN A 279 24.38 -15.36 -5.51
CA GLN A 279 23.92 -14.50 -4.41
C GLN A 279 23.87 -15.23 -3.07
N GLN A 280 23.44 -16.49 -3.06
CA GLN A 280 23.42 -17.34 -1.86
C GLN A 280 24.84 -17.59 -1.37
N ASP A 281 25.79 -17.88 -2.25
CA ASP A 281 27.19 -18.09 -1.89
C ASP A 281 27.79 -16.82 -1.24
N GLY A 282 27.46 -15.63 -1.76
CA GLY A 282 27.85 -14.35 -1.16
C GLY A 282 27.13 -14.00 0.15
N ILE A 283 25.91 -14.52 0.37
CA ILE A 283 25.15 -14.37 1.61
C ILE A 283 25.63 -15.37 2.66
N ILE A 284 25.98 -16.61 2.30
CA ILE A 284 26.51 -17.64 3.21
C ILE A 284 27.84 -17.17 3.81
N LEU A 285 28.66 -16.44 3.04
CA LEU A 285 29.85 -15.76 3.54
C LEU A 285 29.57 -14.60 4.53
N ASN A 286 28.33 -14.11 4.62
CA ASN A 286 27.96 -12.90 5.38
C ASN A 286 26.72 -13.02 6.28
N ALA A 287 26.12 -14.20 6.45
CA ALA A 287 24.79 -14.30 7.08
C ALA A 287 24.80 -15.00 8.43
N ARG A 288 24.81 -14.17 9.48
CA ARG A 288 24.07 -14.48 10.73
C ARG A 288 23.62 -13.26 11.55
N THR A 289 23.48 -12.08 10.94
CA THR A 289 23.18 -10.84 11.68
C THR A 289 21.87 -10.16 11.28
N TYR A 290 21.30 -9.46 12.26
CA TYR A 290 20.15 -8.54 12.17
C TYR A 290 20.23 -7.57 10.96
N ALA A 291 21.44 -7.30 10.46
CA ALA A 291 21.72 -6.46 9.29
C ALA A 291 21.11 -7.02 8.00
N ALA A 292 21.14 -8.34 7.78
CA ALA A 292 20.57 -8.96 6.58
C ALA A 292 19.04 -8.85 6.55
N ALA A 293 18.38 -8.94 7.71
CA ALA A 293 16.94 -8.71 7.84
C ALA A 293 16.58 -7.25 7.56
N ARG A 294 17.38 -6.29 8.06
CA ARG A 294 17.20 -4.86 7.80
C ARG A 294 17.39 -4.52 6.32
N GLU A 295 18.35 -5.16 5.65
CA GLU A 295 18.59 -4.94 4.23
C GLU A 295 17.46 -5.51 3.36
N ARG A 296 16.90 -6.67 3.74
CA ARG A 296 15.66 -7.19 3.12
C ARG A 296 14.47 -6.24 3.29
N LEU A 297 14.30 -5.66 4.48
CA LEU A 297 13.26 -4.66 4.74
C LEU A 297 13.45 -3.38 3.91
N LYS A 298 14.69 -2.93 3.73
CA LYS A 298 14.99 -1.77 2.86
C LYS A 298 14.74 -2.07 1.39
N MET A 299 15.16 -3.23 0.90
CA MET A 299 14.85 -3.66 -0.46
C MET A 299 13.34 -3.82 -0.66
N TRP A 300 12.63 -4.28 0.38
CA TRP A 300 11.16 -4.36 0.38
C TRP A 300 10.50 -2.97 0.28
N ALA A 301 10.95 -2.00 1.07
CA ALA A 301 10.47 -0.63 1.00
C ALA A 301 10.76 0.04 -0.36
N LYS A 302 11.96 -0.20 -0.91
CA LYS A 302 12.36 0.31 -2.24
C LYS A 302 11.51 -0.29 -3.35
N SER A 303 11.28 -1.61 -3.33
CA SER A 303 10.42 -2.28 -4.32
C SER A 303 8.95 -1.83 -4.23
N LYS A 304 8.47 -1.41 -3.05
CA LYS A 304 7.12 -0.82 -2.88
C LYS A 304 7.03 0.57 -3.54
N ALA A 305 8.08 1.38 -3.41
CA ALA A 305 8.11 2.72 -3.99
C ALA A 305 8.19 2.71 -5.53
N GLU A 306 8.82 1.69 -6.11
CA GLU A 306 9.08 1.63 -7.56
C GLU A 306 7.92 1.05 -8.38
N ASN A 307 7.11 0.12 -7.85
CA ASN A 307 6.21 -0.71 -8.68
C ASN A 307 4.76 -0.86 -8.18
N GLY A 308 4.26 0.03 -7.30
CA GLY A 308 2.90 -0.10 -6.78
C GLY A 308 2.18 1.23 -6.52
N PRO A 309 0.84 1.20 -6.42
CA PRO A 309 0.05 2.37 -6.02
C PRO A 309 0.53 2.84 -4.65
N GLY A 310 0.61 4.15 -4.42
CA GLY A 310 1.11 4.68 -3.16
C GLY A 310 0.16 4.31 -2.02
N ALA A 311 0.68 3.90 -0.87
CA ALA A 311 -0.12 3.64 0.32
C ALA A 311 0.14 4.75 1.34
N SER A 312 -0.91 5.48 1.70
CA SER A 312 -0.92 6.45 2.79
C SER A 312 -2.08 6.15 3.72
N PHE A 313 -1.96 6.57 4.98
CA PHE A 313 -3.08 6.56 5.93
C PHE A 313 -4.15 7.57 5.52
N MET A 314 -3.76 8.63 4.80
CA MET A 314 -4.63 9.75 4.50
C MET A 314 -5.88 9.38 3.69
N PRO A 315 -7.03 9.95 4.06
CA PRO A 315 -8.24 9.88 3.25
C PRO A 315 -8.05 10.34 1.81
N GLY A 316 -8.80 9.78 0.85
CA GLY A 316 -8.81 10.25 -0.55
C GLY A 316 -7.44 10.24 -1.27
N PHE A 317 -6.50 9.40 -0.81
CA PHE A 317 -5.15 9.34 -1.38
C PHE A 317 -5.17 8.89 -2.85
N THR A 318 -5.88 7.79 -3.15
CA THR A 318 -6.14 7.31 -4.51
C THR A 318 -7.32 8.08 -5.12
N ARG A 319 -7.12 8.73 -6.26
CA ARG A 319 -8.14 9.52 -6.98
C ARG A 319 -8.50 8.96 -8.35
N GLY A 320 -7.54 8.29 -9.01
CA GLY A 320 -7.78 7.60 -10.28
C GLY A 320 -7.92 6.10 -10.09
N VAL A 321 -8.53 5.43 -11.08
CA VAL A 321 -8.46 3.97 -11.17
C VAL A 321 -7.06 3.59 -11.65
N ILE A 322 -6.34 2.80 -10.85
CA ILE A 322 -4.95 2.42 -11.15
C ILE A 322 -4.93 0.94 -11.58
N PRO A 323 -4.64 0.63 -12.86
CA PRO A 323 -4.44 -0.75 -13.29
C PRO A 323 -3.11 -1.30 -12.74
N LEU A 324 -3.15 -2.56 -12.29
CA LEU A 324 -2.01 -3.28 -11.79
C LEU A 324 -1.98 -4.69 -12.40
N GLU A 325 -0.95 -4.97 -13.18
CA GLU A 325 -0.74 -6.29 -13.77
C GLU A 325 -0.08 -7.24 -12.75
N ILE A 326 -0.87 -8.16 -12.21
CA ILE A 326 -0.38 -9.21 -11.31
C ILE A 326 0.30 -10.31 -12.14
N SER A 327 -0.39 -10.76 -13.19
CA SER A 327 0.08 -11.78 -14.12
C SER A 327 -0.05 -11.32 -15.58
N LYS A 328 0.51 -12.06 -16.55
CA LYS A 328 0.32 -11.75 -17.99
C LYS A 328 -1.15 -11.88 -18.43
N ALA A 329 -1.97 -12.52 -17.60
CA ALA A 329 -3.37 -12.80 -17.83
C ALA A 329 -4.29 -12.25 -16.73
N ILE A 330 -3.74 -11.58 -15.70
CA ILE A 330 -4.53 -11.09 -14.56
C ILE A 330 -4.18 -9.63 -14.31
N THR A 331 -5.15 -8.76 -14.60
CA THR A 331 -5.13 -7.34 -14.31
C THR A 331 -6.14 -7.03 -13.22
N VAL A 332 -5.72 -6.26 -12.24
CA VAL A 332 -6.58 -5.75 -11.16
C VAL A 332 -6.54 -4.24 -11.13
N TYR A 333 -7.59 -3.63 -10.59
CA TYR A 333 -7.75 -2.18 -10.58
C TYR A 333 -7.91 -1.67 -9.14
N ASP A 334 -7.04 -0.76 -8.71
CA ASP A 334 -7.22 0.01 -7.46
C ASP A 334 -8.23 1.13 -7.74
N VAL A 335 -9.33 1.15 -7.01
CA VAL A 335 -10.38 2.17 -7.16
C VAL A 335 -10.32 3.13 -5.97
N PRO A 336 -10.58 4.43 -6.16
CA PRO A 336 -10.70 5.39 -5.06
C PRO A 336 -11.59 4.88 -3.93
N GLY A 337 -11.17 5.16 -2.69
CA GLY A 337 -11.99 4.84 -1.52
C GLY A 337 -13.18 5.80 -1.42
N PHE A 338 -14.34 5.26 -1.08
CA PHE A 338 -15.53 6.06 -0.79
C PHE A 338 -15.71 6.28 0.72
N SER A 339 -16.49 7.27 1.10
CA SER A 339 -16.97 7.48 2.46
C SER A 339 -18.48 7.38 2.49
N CYS A 340 -19.02 6.78 3.55
CA CYS A 340 -20.42 6.94 3.91
C CYS A 340 -20.64 8.38 4.40
N GLU A 341 -21.74 9.02 4.01
CA GLU A 341 -22.09 10.40 4.38
C GLU A 341 -22.04 10.61 5.89
N SER A 342 -22.46 9.62 6.68
CA SER A 342 -22.44 9.69 8.15
C SER A 342 -21.04 9.64 8.77
N ALA A 343 -20.06 9.01 8.09
CA ALA A 343 -18.69 8.85 8.58
C ALA A 343 -17.74 9.95 8.07
N ALA A 344 -18.09 10.62 6.97
CA ALA A 344 -17.31 11.72 6.41
C ALA A 344 -17.11 12.86 7.43
N HIS A 345 -18.16 13.17 8.19
CA HIS A 345 -18.14 14.25 9.19
C HIS A 345 -17.18 14.02 10.36
N LEU A 346 -16.80 12.77 10.68
CA LEU A 346 -15.89 12.51 11.80
C LEU A 346 -14.49 13.07 11.53
N TYR A 347 -14.05 13.05 10.27
CA TYR A 347 -12.72 13.54 9.89
C TYR A 347 -12.63 15.07 9.89
N ASP A 348 -13.76 15.77 9.77
CA ASP A 348 -13.81 17.24 9.79
C ASP A 348 -13.44 17.80 11.18
N PHE A 349 -13.73 17.05 12.24
CA PHE A 349 -13.45 17.46 13.63
C PHE A 349 -12.11 16.95 14.17
N LEU A 350 -11.38 16.15 13.39
CA LEU A 350 -10.16 15.48 13.84
C LEU A 350 -8.90 16.15 13.28
N SER A 351 -7.91 16.36 14.15
CA SER A 351 -6.58 16.77 13.71
C SER A 351 -5.88 15.66 12.92
N ALA A 352 -5.00 16.05 12.01
CA ALA A 352 -4.20 15.16 11.19
C ALA A 352 -3.53 14.01 11.95
N ASP A 353 -2.92 14.33 13.09
CA ASP A 353 -2.23 13.35 13.93
C ASP A 353 -3.21 12.39 14.63
N SER A 354 -4.37 12.90 15.04
CA SER A 354 -5.43 12.07 15.63
C SER A 354 -6.02 11.09 14.61
N ILE A 355 -6.24 11.55 13.37
CA ILE A 355 -6.65 10.69 12.25
C ILE A 355 -5.62 9.59 12.04
N LYS A 356 -4.34 9.94 11.99
CA LYS A 356 -3.25 8.98 11.82
C LYS A 356 -3.20 7.95 12.96
N GLN A 357 -3.39 8.36 14.20
CA GLN A 357 -3.43 7.44 15.34
C GLN A 357 -4.63 6.49 15.27
N LEU A 358 -5.84 7.02 15.04
CA LEU A 358 -7.07 6.24 14.90
C LEU A 358 -6.95 5.21 13.76
N GLN A 359 -6.46 5.66 12.61
CA GLN A 359 -6.38 4.86 11.39
C GLN A 359 -5.25 3.82 11.38
N LYS A 360 -4.12 4.13 12.03
CA LYS A 360 -3.01 3.19 12.18
C LYS A 360 -3.41 2.02 13.08
N GLY A 361 -4.28 2.29 14.05
CA GLY A 361 -4.77 1.34 15.04
C GLY A 361 -3.71 0.94 16.05
N ALA A 362 -4.17 0.39 17.18
CA ALA A 362 -3.34 -0.25 18.18
C ALA A 362 -3.42 -1.78 18.04
N LEU A 363 -2.39 -2.49 18.54
CA LEU A 363 -2.39 -3.94 18.61
C LEU A 363 -3.27 -4.36 19.79
N PHE A 364 -4.55 -4.63 19.54
CA PHE A 364 -5.52 -5.04 20.56
C PHE A 364 -5.06 -6.27 21.34
N HIS A 365 -4.41 -7.25 20.72
CA HIS A 365 -3.89 -8.41 21.45
C HIS A 365 -2.72 -8.08 22.41
N LYS A 366 -2.14 -6.88 22.37
CA LYS A 366 -1.10 -6.43 23.31
C LYS A 366 -1.63 -5.50 24.38
N THR A 367 -2.48 -4.55 23.99
CA THR A 367 -3.01 -3.51 24.89
C THR A 367 -4.41 -3.84 25.42
N GLY A 368 -5.16 -4.67 24.70
CA GLY A 368 -6.56 -5.01 24.94
C GLY A 368 -6.78 -6.42 25.52
N THR A 369 -5.90 -6.86 26.43
CA THR A 369 -6.00 -8.18 27.07
C THR A 369 -6.59 -8.04 28.47
N TYR A 370 -6.94 -9.15 29.15
CA TYR A 370 -7.46 -9.15 30.53
C TYR A 370 -6.63 -8.36 31.57
N LEU A 371 -5.39 -7.97 31.23
CA LEU A 371 -4.47 -7.20 32.07
C LEU A 371 -4.57 -5.68 31.90
N SER A 372 -5.38 -5.20 30.95
CA SER A 372 -5.64 -3.78 30.76
C SER A 372 -6.41 -3.17 31.93
N LYS A 373 -6.33 -1.85 32.08
CA LYS A 373 -7.10 -1.14 33.09
C LYS A 373 -8.54 -1.04 32.61
N TYR A 374 -9.47 -1.50 33.44
CA TYR A 374 -10.90 -1.37 33.19
C TYR A 374 -11.48 -0.32 34.12
N VAL A 375 -12.32 0.54 33.56
CA VAL A 375 -13.21 1.42 34.31
C VAL A 375 -14.54 0.70 34.45
N THR A 376 -14.98 0.51 35.69
CA THR A 376 -16.30 -0.05 35.98
C THR A 376 -17.29 1.09 36.10
N ALA A 377 -18.29 1.11 35.23
CA ALA A 377 -19.37 2.08 35.25
C ALA A 377 -20.68 1.41 35.70
N LYS A 378 -21.36 2.08 36.63
CA LYS A 378 -22.64 1.67 37.21
C LYS A 378 -23.79 2.45 36.59
N GLU A 379 -25.01 2.06 36.94
CA GLU A 379 -26.23 2.74 36.55
C GLU A 379 -26.15 4.26 36.73
N GLY A 380 -26.60 5.00 35.72
CA GLY A 380 -26.55 6.46 35.68
C GLY A 380 -25.19 7.05 35.29
N GLN A 381 -24.11 6.26 35.27
CA GLN A 381 -22.80 6.71 34.82
C GLN A 381 -22.67 6.61 33.30
N VAL A 382 -21.89 7.54 32.75
CA VAL A 382 -21.56 7.62 31.32
C VAL A 382 -20.05 7.49 31.17
N VAL A 383 -19.61 6.53 30.37
CA VAL A 383 -18.21 6.41 29.97
C VAL A 383 -18.05 7.12 28.64
N THR A 384 -17.11 8.07 28.57
CA THR A 384 -16.75 8.74 27.33
C THR A 384 -15.41 8.22 26.83
N VAL A 385 -15.33 7.89 25.55
CA VAL A 385 -14.10 7.41 24.90
C VAL A 385 -13.53 8.53 24.06
N GLY A 386 -12.50 9.21 24.60
CA GLY A 386 -11.77 10.26 23.89
C GLY A 386 -12.60 11.46 23.42
N GLY A 387 -13.83 11.62 23.94
CA GLY A 387 -14.79 12.64 23.47
C GLY A 387 -15.54 12.27 22.18
N PHE A 388 -15.31 11.09 21.60
CA PHE A 388 -15.94 10.66 20.35
C PHE A 388 -17.25 9.90 20.56
N PHE A 389 -17.28 9.05 21.57
CA PHE A 389 -18.42 8.20 21.89
C PHE A 389 -18.73 8.28 23.37
N SER A 390 -20.02 8.19 23.69
CA SER A 390 -20.49 8.03 25.06
C SER A 390 -21.29 6.74 25.18
N CYS A 391 -21.00 5.97 26.23
CA CYS A 391 -21.73 4.76 26.58
C CYS A 391 -22.40 4.99 27.93
N LYS A 392 -23.73 5.12 27.92
CA LYS A 392 -24.54 5.20 29.14
C LYS A 392 -24.86 3.80 29.62
N CYS A 393 -24.51 3.47 30.87
CA CYS A 393 -24.82 2.16 31.43
C CYS A 393 -26.34 2.01 31.62
N PRO A 394 -26.97 0.97 31.07
CA PRO A 394 -28.39 0.71 31.27
C PRO A 394 -28.68 0.34 32.75
N ALA A 395 -29.93 0.56 33.16
CA ALA A 395 -30.37 0.31 34.53
C ALA A 395 -30.17 -1.15 34.94
N GLY A 396 -29.71 -1.38 36.18
CA GLY A 396 -29.45 -2.74 36.70
C GLY A 396 -28.24 -3.46 36.11
N VAL A 397 -27.43 -2.82 35.25
CA VAL A 397 -26.25 -3.44 34.61
C VAL A 397 -24.97 -2.74 35.03
N CYS A 398 -23.98 -3.53 35.43
CA CYS A 398 -22.61 -3.05 35.67
C CYS A 398 -21.77 -3.32 34.42
N SER A 399 -21.29 -2.27 33.77
CA SER A 399 -20.47 -2.40 32.55
C SER A 399 -19.00 -2.20 32.89
N ARG A 400 -18.14 -3.09 32.39
CA ARG A 400 -16.68 -2.89 32.43
C ARG A 400 -16.24 -2.38 31.07
N CYS A 401 -15.71 -1.17 31.05
CA CYS A 401 -15.15 -0.55 29.85
C CYS A 401 -13.63 -0.59 29.95
N GLU A 402 -12.99 -1.12 28.92
CA GLU A 402 -11.55 -1.11 28.75
C GLU A 402 -11.12 0.29 28.26
N THR A 403 -10.13 0.90 28.92
CA THR A 403 -9.62 2.24 28.58
C THR A 403 -8.31 2.20 27.82
#